data_AF-A0A412W1H5-F1
#
_entry.id   AF-A0A412W1H5-F1
#
_cell.length_a   1.000
_cell.length_b   1.000
_cell.length_c   1.000
_cell.angle_alpha   90.00
_cell.angle_beta   90.00
_cell.angle_gamma   90.00
#
_symmetry.space_group_name_H-M   'P 1'
#
loop_
_entity.id
_entity.type
_entity.pdbx_description
1 polymer ?
#
loop_
_entity_poly.entity_id
_entity_poly.type
_entity_poly.pdbx_seq_one_letter_code
_entity_poly.pdbx_strand_id
1 'polypeptide(L)'
;MCLSGGLQAGIRKSNLKVLYVGGSPDVDYVGNRPDSAVLAQSSAKRMASFDKMLKRYFRQVTVIRAQAYRPELSDNYDVTVMDGRPAPILPGIMERDSSGRLTRYEKTGYLPPDFDRPMVKKPMRTLPYIDDTIAPDSLPMWRVQKEGYMSKRGIRVGMVSRPGGFEDSPEAEIISGGVSGKTWDAVAIGRHGNFLHWGFAASPDDMTEEARDVFANAVVYIAGFAGQTPVARKYNDRIITRHDITLRAFSATRRAYALNVETMKNHAARMEDLKHMICMTPTEKKIVLK
;
A
#
# COMPACT_ATOMS: atom_id res chain seq x y z
N MET A 1 10.81 -23.12 -4.83
CA MET A 1 10.80 -22.96 -6.30
C MET A 1 11.44 -21.60 -6.58
N CYS A 2 12.69 -21.58 -7.05
CA CYS A 2 13.47 -20.34 -7.18
C CYS A 2 13.00 -19.52 -8.39
N LEU A 3 12.57 -18.27 -8.14
CA LEU A 3 12.01 -17.32 -9.12
C LEU A 3 13.07 -16.44 -9.80
N SER A 4 14.25 -16.98 -10.12
CA SER A 4 15.25 -16.20 -10.86
C SER A 4 16.32 -17.11 -11.48
N GLY A 5 16.02 -17.67 -12.64
CA GLY A 5 16.99 -18.29 -13.53
C GLY A 5 17.06 -17.45 -14.82
N GLY A 6 18.17 -16.73 -15.00
CA GLY A 6 18.42 -15.96 -16.21
C GLY A 6 18.66 -16.88 -17.40
N LEU A 7 17.73 -16.87 -18.35
CA LEU A 7 17.97 -17.08 -19.77
C LEU A 7 16.95 -16.19 -20.49
N GLN A 8 17.40 -15.40 -21.45
CA GLN A 8 16.58 -14.50 -22.25
C GLN A 8 15.70 -15.29 -23.24
N ALA A 9 14.93 -16.27 -22.75
CA ALA A 9 13.77 -16.78 -23.44
C ALA A 9 12.79 -15.59 -23.53
N GLY A 10 12.39 -15.22 -24.75
CA GLY A 10 11.41 -14.14 -24.94
C GLY A 10 10.22 -14.35 -24.01
N ILE A 11 9.86 -13.32 -23.24
CA ILE A 11 8.77 -13.40 -22.26
C ILE A 11 7.52 -13.91 -22.97
N ARG A 12 7.08 -15.13 -22.60
CA ARG A 12 5.82 -15.68 -23.09
C ARG A 12 4.69 -14.87 -22.46
N LYS A 13 4.14 -13.92 -23.22
CA LYS A 13 3.02 -13.10 -22.75
C LYS A 13 1.83 -13.97 -22.35
N SER A 14 1.20 -13.61 -21.25
CA SER A 14 -0.07 -14.19 -20.81
C SER A 14 -1.22 -13.72 -21.71
N ASN A 15 -2.25 -14.57 -21.84
CA ASN A 15 -3.49 -14.26 -22.55
C ASN A 15 -4.50 -13.50 -21.68
N LEU A 16 -4.21 -13.29 -20.39
CA LEU A 16 -5.09 -12.57 -19.49
C LEU A 16 -5.38 -11.16 -20.02
N LYS A 17 -6.65 -10.77 -19.93
CA LYS A 17 -7.16 -9.43 -20.15
C LYS A 17 -6.98 -8.63 -18.87
N VAL A 18 -6.06 -7.66 -18.90
CA VAL A 18 -5.74 -6.85 -17.73
C VAL A 18 -6.32 -5.45 -17.89
N LEU A 19 -7.14 -5.02 -16.93
CA LEU A 19 -7.57 -3.64 -16.79
C LEU A 19 -6.68 -2.93 -15.77
N TYR A 20 -5.93 -1.93 -16.19
CA TYR A 20 -5.20 -1.06 -15.28
C TYR A 20 -5.97 0.25 -15.05
N VAL A 21 -6.28 0.52 -13.79
CA VAL A 21 -7.02 1.71 -13.35
C VAL A 21 -6.06 2.65 -12.63
N GLY A 22 -5.56 3.64 -13.37
CA GLY A 22 -4.55 4.60 -12.89
C GLY A 22 -5.13 5.89 -12.33
N GLY A 23 -4.25 6.80 -11.88
CA GLY A 23 -4.65 8.12 -11.37
C GLY A 23 -3.92 8.55 -10.09
N SER A 24 -3.11 7.67 -9.51
CA SER A 24 -2.19 8.02 -8.42
C SER A 24 -0.92 8.68 -8.99
N PRO A 25 -0.35 9.69 -8.30
CA PRO A 25 0.97 10.24 -8.63
C PRO A 25 2.09 9.56 -7.81
N ASP A 26 3.33 9.68 -8.27
CA ASP A 26 4.56 9.17 -7.61
C ASP A 26 5.11 10.12 -6.53
N VAL A 27 4.23 10.88 -5.88
CA VAL A 27 4.61 11.84 -4.84
C VAL A 27 3.80 11.60 -3.57
N ASP A 28 4.50 11.58 -2.43
CA ASP A 28 3.86 11.74 -1.13
C ASP A 28 3.92 13.20 -0.69
N TYR A 29 2.84 13.68 -0.08
CA TYR A 29 2.79 15.02 0.47
C TYR A 29 2.08 15.00 1.82
N VAL A 30 2.83 15.37 2.86
CA VAL A 30 2.30 15.63 4.20
C VAL A 30 2.41 17.13 4.44
N GLY A 31 1.28 17.81 4.64
CA GLY A 31 1.21 19.27 4.81
C GLY A 31 0.94 20.00 3.49
N ASN A 32 1.97 20.20 2.67
CA ASN A 32 1.85 21.01 1.44
C ASN A 32 1.62 20.15 0.21
N ARG A 33 0.39 20.17 -0.30
CA ARG A 33 0.01 19.49 -1.54
C ARG A 33 0.68 20.17 -2.74
N PRO A 34 1.39 19.43 -3.60
CA PRO A 34 1.94 19.97 -4.84
C PRO A 34 0.84 20.50 -5.76
N ASP A 35 1.24 21.38 -6.68
CA ASP A 35 0.35 21.92 -7.69
C ASP A 35 -0.39 20.82 -8.47
N SER A 36 -1.64 21.11 -8.85
CA SER A 36 -2.51 20.16 -9.53
C SER A 36 -1.94 19.67 -10.87
N ALA A 37 -1.23 20.52 -11.63
CA ALA A 37 -0.59 20.15 -12.88
C ALA A 37 0.62 19.23 -12.63
N VAL A 38 1.38 19.46 -11.57
CA VAL A 38 2.48 18.57 -11.15
C VAL A 38 1.96 17.19 -10.78
N LEU A 39 0.86 17.13 -10.02
CA LEU A 39 0.20 15.86 -9.68
C LEU A 39 -0.34 15.15 -10.93
N ALA A 40 -0.96 15.89 -11.86
CA ALA A 40 -1.47 15.33 -13.11
C ALA A 40 -0.35 14.78 -14.00
N GLN A 41 0.77 15.51 -14.12
CA GLN A 41 1.94 15.07 -14.88
C GLN A 41 2.59 13.83 -14.25
N SER A 42 2.76 13.82 -12.93
CA SER A 42 3.29 12.67 -12.20
C SER A 42 2.40 11.44 -12.39
N SER A 43 1.08 11.62 -12.29
CA SER A 43 0.13 10.53 -12.52
C SER A 43 0.17 10.01 -13.96
N ALA A 44 0.26 10.90 -14.96
CA ALA A 44 0.37 10.49 -16.36
C ALA A 44 1.64 9.68 -16.63
N LYS A 45 2.79 10.10 -16.07
CA LYS A 45 4.06 9.35 -16.17
C LYS A 45 3.94 7.96 -15.55
N ARG A 46 3.38 7.88 -14.34
CA ARG A 46 3.13 6.60 -13.65
C ARG A 46 2.24 5.67 -14.46
N MET A 47 1.14 6.19 -15.00
CA MET A 47 0.23 5.42 -15.86
C MET A 47 0.94 4.88 -17.10
N ALA A 48 1.75 5.70 -17.78
CA ALA A 48 2.53 5.28 -18.94
C ALA A 48 3.56 4.20 -18.58
N SER A 49 4.19 4.29 -17.41
CA SER A 49 5.14 3.29 -16.92
C SER A 49 4.45 1.93 -16.67
N PHE A 50 3.26 1.92 -16.05
CA PHE A 50 2.45 0.70 -15.91
C PHE A 50 1.94 0.16 -17.24
N ASP A 51 1.48 1.01 -18.15
CA ASP A 51 1.07 0.57 -19.49
C ASP A 51 2.21 -0.18 -20.20
N LYS A 52 3.39 0.44 -20.24
CA LYS A 52 4.59 -0.14 -20.84
C LYS A 52 4.98 -1.47 -20.18
N MET A 53 5.01 -1.53 -18.85
CA MET A 53 5.36 -2.75 -18.12
C MET A 53 4.33 -3.86 -18.38
N LEU A 54 3.03 -3.60 -18.21
CA LEU A 54 2.00 -4.63 -18.36
C LEU A 54 1.97 -5.17 -19.79
N LYS A 55 2.10 -4.33 -20.82
CA LYS A 55 2.18 -4.78 -22.23
C LYS A 55 3.40 -5.64 -22.54
N ARG A 56 4.43 -5.65 -21.68
CA ARG A 56 5.56 -6.59 -21.77
C ARG A 56 5.14 -8.02 -21.40
N TYR A 57 4.22 -8.18 -20.46
CA TYR A 57 3.83 -9.48 -19.90
C TYR A 57 2.45 -9.98 -20.35
N PHE A 58 1.56 -9.09 -20.80
CA PHE A 58 0.17 -9.43 -21.15
C PHE A 58 -0.14 -9.02 -22.58
N ARG A 59 -0.91 -9.86 -23.31
CA ARG A 59 -1.34 -9.55 -24.67
C ARG A 59 -2.42 -8.48 -24.72
N GLN A 60 -3.32 -8.47 -23.74
CA GLN A 60 -4.49 -7.59 -23.72
C GLN A 60 -4.43 -6.71 -22.46
N VAL A 61 -4.12 -5.43 -22.65
CA VAL A 61 -4.02 -4.44 -21.57
C VAL A 61 -4.86 -3.22 -21.94
N THR A 62 -5.79 -2.84 -21.07
CA THR A 62 -6.51 -1.58 -21.16
C THR A 62 -6.12 -0.69 -19.99
N VAL A 63 -5.83 0.58 -20.25
CA VAL A 63 -5.45 1.57 -19.25
C VAL A 63 -6.50 2.66 -19.22
N ILE A 64 -7.10 2.89 -18.05
CA ILE A 64 -8.08 3.96 -17.84
C ILE A 64 -7.70 4.82 -16.64
N ARG A 65 -8.28 6.02 -16.58
CA ARG A 65 -8.27 6.83 -15.36
C ARG A 65 -9.34 6.33 -14.39
N ALA A 66 -9.05 6.37 -13.10
CA ALA A 66 -9.96 5.89 -12.06
C ALA A 66 -11.32 6.60 -12.04
N GLN A 67 -11.40 7.86 -12.49
CA GLN A 67 -12.68 8.57 -12.61
C GLN A 67 -13.64 7.95 -13.62
N ALA A 68 -13.10 7.24 -14.64
CA ALA A 68 -13.87 6.52 -15.63
C ALA A 68 -14.18 5.07 -15.22
N TYR A 69 -13.59 4.58 -14.12
CA TYR A 69 -13.81 3.21 -13.69
C TYR A 69 -15.22 3.05 -13.09
N ARG A 70 -15.87 1.96 -13.51
CA ARG A 70 -17.10 1.43 -12.93
C ARG A 70 -16.89 -0.06 -12.68
N PRO A 71 -17.42 -0.64 -11.58
CA PRO A 71 -17.20 -2.05 -11.24
C PRO A 71 -17.50 -3.02 -12.38
N GLU A 72 -18.55 -2.75 -13.16
CA GLU A 72 -19.02 -3.56 -14.29
C GLU A 72 -18.00 -3.63 -15.43
N LEU A 73 -17.06 -2.66 -15.51
CA LEU A 73 -15.96 -2.76 -16.46
C LEU A 73 -15.11 -3.99 -16.20
N SER A 74 -14.91 -4.38 -14.93
CA SER A 74 -14.11 -5.54 -14.54
C SER A 74 -14.69 -6.86 -15.06
N ASP A 75 -15.96 -6.92 -15.47
CA ASP A 75 -16.56 -8.13 -16.05
C ASP A 75 -15.96 -8.51 -17.41
N ASN A 76 -15.37 -7.54 -18.11
CA ASN A 76 -14.74 -7.74 -19.41
C ASN A 76 -13.24 -8.13 -19.32
N TYR A 77 -12.70 -8.24 -18.10
CA TYR A 77 -11.28 -8.47 -17.84
C TYR A 77 -11.08 -9.59 -16.83
N ASP A 78 -9.96 -10.30 -16.95
CA ASP A 78 -9.62 -11.37 -16.01
C ASP A 78 -9.08 -10.81 -14.70
N VAL A 79 -8.37 -9.67 -14.76
CA VAL A 79 -7.80 -9.00 -13.57
C VAL A 79 -7.87 -7.49 -13.71
N THR A 80 -8.27 -6.83 -12.62
CA THR A 80 -8.18 -5.36 -12.48
C THR A 80 -7.02 -4.97 -11.56
N VAL A 81 -6.11 -4.12 -12.03
CA VAL A 81 -5.05 -3.50 -11.24
C VAL A 81 -5.49 -2.09 -10.84
N MET A 82 -5.81 -1.92 -9.56
CA MET A 82 -6.31 -0.66 -9.00
C MET A 82 -5.17 0.15 -8.38
N ASP A 83 -4.67 1.15 -9.13
CA ASP A 83 -3.63 2.09 -8.67
C ASP A 83 -4.20 3.48 -8.34
N GLY A 84 -5.25 3.92 -9.03
CA GLY A 84 -6.00 5.14 -8.75
C GLY A 84 -7.20 4.93 -7.82
N ARG A 85 -7.75 6.02 -7.29
CA ARG A 85 -8.98 5.99 -6.48
C ARG A 85 -10.19 6.25 -7.38
N PRO A 86 -11.12 5.29 -7.54
CA PRO A 86 -12.29 5.46 -8.40
C PRO A 86 -13.33 6.38 -7.77
N ALA A 87 -14.33 6.76 -8.56
CA ALA A 87 -15.49 7.48 -8.05
C ALA A 87 -16.26 6.58 -7.05
N PRO A 88 -16.76 7.14 -5.94
CA PRO A 88 -17.52 6.36 -4.97
C PRO A 88 -18.88 5.96 -5.56
N ILE A 89 -19.36 4.77 -5.18
CA ILE A 89 -20.71 4.28 -5.51
C ILE A 89 -21.67 4.41 -4.31
N LEU A 90 -21.12 4.46 -3.09
CA LEU A 90 -21.86 4.74 -1.87
C LEU A 90 -21.19 5.93 -1.16
N PRO A 91 -21.90 7.05 -0.90
CA PRO A 91 -21.32 8.17 -0.17
C PRO A 91 -20.98 7.74 1.26
N GLY A 92 -19.90 8.32 1.81
CA GLY A 92 -19.60 8.14 3.23
C GLY A 92 -20.55 8.98 4.08
N ILE A 93 -20.90 8.48 5.26
CA ILE A 93 -21.76 9.17 6.21
C ILE A 93 -20.91 9.58 7.41
N MET A 94 -20.96 10.85 7.79
CA MET A 94 -20.36 11.37 9.01
C MET A 94 -21.36 12.28 9.71
N GLU A 95 -22.16 11.69 10.61
CA GLU A 95 -23.13 12.44 11.40
C GLU A 95 -22.54 12.75 12.78
N ARG A 96 -22.82 13.95 13.26
CA ARG A 96 -22.45 14.40 14.60
C ARG A 96 -23.69 14.92 15.31
N ASP A 97 -23.75 14.70 16.61
CA ASP A 97 -24.76 15.34 17.46
C ASP A 97 -24.46 16.83 17.66
N SER A 98 -25.35 17.52 18.37
CA SER A 98 -25.22 18.93 18.73
C SER A 98 -24.00 19.25 19.58
N SER A 99 -23.37 18.26 20.23
CA SER A 99 -22.12 18.42 20.99
C SER A 99 -20.87 18.24 20.12
N GLY A 100 -21.04 17.93 18.82
CA GLY A 100 -19.96 17.63 17.90
C GLY A 100 -19.40 16.21 18.02
N ARG A 101 -20.01 15.34 18.83
CA ARG A 101 -19.63 13.93 18.94
C ARG A 101 -20.15 13.16 17.74
N LEU A 102 -19.30 12.30 17.19
CA LEU A 102 -19.64 11.43 16.05
C LEU A 102 -20.68 10.39 16.49
N THR A 103 -21.89 10.46 15.92
CA THR A 103 -23.00 9.55 16.22
C THR A 103 -23.10 8.42 15.20
N ARG A 104 -22.73 8.68 13.94
CA ARG A 104 -22.71 7.67 12.88
C ARG A 104 -21.55 7.91 11.93
N TYR A 105 -20.85 6.83 11.59
CA TYR A 105 -19.75 6.85 10.65
C TYR A 105 -19.84 5.64 9.72
N GLU A 106 -20.05 5.90 8.44
CA GLU A 106 -20.01 4.89 7.39
C GLU A 106 -18.97 5.29 6.35
N LYS A 107 -18.13 4.33 5.98
CA LYS A 107 -17.11 4.57 4.97
C LYS A 107 -17.73 4.60 3.58
N THR A 108 -17.16 5.46 2.75
CA THR A 108 -17.44 5.51 1.32
C THR A 108 -17.18 4.14 0.67
N GLY A 109 -18.16 3.62 -0.05
CA GLY A 109 -18.06 2.38 -0.81
C GLY A 109 -17.61 2.64 -2.26
N TYR A 110 -16.72 1.78 -2.76
CA TYR A 110 -16.15 1.87 -4.11
C TYR A 110 -16.44 0.63 -4.98
N LEU A 111 -16.84 -0.46 -4.35
CA LEU A 111 -17.18 -1.73 -4.98
C LEU A 111 -18.49 -2.23 -4.37
N PRO A 112 -19.34 -2.90 -5.15
CA PRO A 112 -20.57 -3.46 -4.63
C PRO A 112 -20.25 -4.60 -3.64
N PRO A 113 -21.15 -4.91 -2.69
CA PRO A 113 -20.90 -5.94 -1.67
C PRO A 113 -20.57 -7.32 -2.24
N ASP A 114 -21.10 -7.65 -3.41
CA ASP A 114 -21.00 -8.93 -4.12
C ASP A 114 -19.89 -8.98 -5.18
N PHE A 115 -18.99 -7.99 -5.23
CA PHE A 115 -17.88 -7.96 -6.20
C PHE A 115 -16.94 -9.18 -6.08
N ASP A 116 -16.82 -9.95 -7.16
CA ASP A 116 -16.17 -11.26 -7.21
C ASP A 116 -15.01 -11.36 -8.24
N ARG A 117 -14.72 -10.26 -8.96
CA ARG A 117 -13.64 -10.19 -9.96
C ARG A 117 -12.26 -10.03 -9.32
N PRO A 118 -11.19 -10.67 -9.83
CA PRO A 118 -9.83 -10.51 -9.31
C PRO A 118 -9.34 -9.06 -9.34
N MET A 119 -8.82 -8.57 -8.20
CA MET A 119 -8.31 -7.21 -8.09
C MET A 119 -6.99 -7.12 -7.31
N VAL A 120 -5.98 -6.49 -7.91
CA VAL A 120 -4.77 -6.04 -7.21
C VAL A 120 -5.00 -4.63 -6.68
N LYS A 121 -4.91 -4.45 -5.37
CA LYS A 121 -5.13 -3.16 -4.70
C LYS A 121 -3.81 -2.53 -4.25
N LYS A 122 -3.56 -1.30 -4.68
CA LYS A 122 -2.43 -0.47 -4.23
C LYS A 122 -2.78 0.34 -2.95
N PRO A 123 -1.78 0.83 -2.20
CA PRO A 123 -1.87 1.50 -0.89
C PRO A 123 -2.98 2.56 -0.61
N MET A 124 -3.62 2.49 0.58
CA MET A 124 -4.44 3.54 1.26
C MET A 124 -4.20 3.51 2.81
N ARG A 125 -4.06 4.68 3.46
CA ARG A 125 -3.34 4.99 4.75
C ARG A 125 -3.90 4.38 6.07
N THR A 126 -3.05 3.86 6.99
CA THR A 126 -3.37 3.42 8.39
C THR A 126 -2.17 3.42 9.40
N LEU A 127 -2.44 3.55 10.71
CA LEU A 127 -1.52 3.83 11.86
C LEU A 127 -0.80 2.60 12.48
N PRO A 128 0.25 2.74 13.35
CA PRO A 128 1.08 1.62 13.90
C PRO A 128 0.46 0.83 15.08
N TYR A 129 1.02 -0.36 15.37
CA TYR A 129 0.81 -1.21 16.57
C TYR A 129 2.17 -1.83 16.99
N ILE A 130 2.28 -2.30 18.24
CA ILE A 130 3.45 -2.93 18.87
C ILE A 130 3.04 -4.35 19.26
N ASP A 131 3.71 -5.36 18.72
CA ASP A 131 3.64 -6.74 19.21
C ASP A 131 4.81 -7.00 20.17
N ASP A 132 4.59 -7.81 21.21
CA ASP A 132 5.58 -8.19 22.23
C ASP A 132 6.50 -9.33 21.76
N THR A 133 6.37 -9.77 20.50
CA THR A 133 7.30 -10.73 19.89
C THR A 133 8.67 -10.09 19.68
N ILE A 134 9.72 -10.82 20.10
CA ILE A 134 11.10 -10.44 19.81
C ILE A 134 11.29 -10.58 18.31
N ALA A 135 11.41 -9.45 17.62
CA ALA A 135 11.79 -9.43 16.21
C ALA A 135 13.13 -10.16 16.05
N PRO A 136 13.30 -11.02 15.04
CA PRO A 136 14.60 -11.63 14.78
C PRO A 136 15.62 -10.56 14.44
N ASP A 137 16.89 -10.81 14.76
CA ASP A 137 18.00 -9.89 14.49
C ASP A 137 18.12 -9.49 13.00
N SER A 138 17.68 -10.40 12.10
CA SER A 138 17.59 -10.13 10.67
C SER A 138 16.47 -10.94 10.01
N LEU A 139 15.97 -10.41 8.89
CA LEU A 139 15.00 -11.08 8.02
C LEU A 139 15.53 -11.06 6.58
N PRO A 140 15.32 -12.13 5.80
CA PRO A 140 15.61 -12.11 4.37
C PRO A 140 14.70 -11.10 3.68
N MET A 141 15.31 -10.17 2.94
CA MET A 141 14.60 -9.11 2.23
C MET A 141 15.05 -9.07 0.78
N TRP A 142 14.12 -8.73 -0.11
CA TRP A 142 14.41 -8.45 -1.51
C TRP A 142 14.07 -7.00 -1.83
N ARG A 143 14.81 -6.41 -2.76
CA ARG A 143 14.65 -5.00 -3.10
C ARG A 143 13.59 -4.82 -4.17
N VAL A 144 12.47 -4.18 -3.82
CA VAL A 144 11.38 -3.92 -4.77
C VAL A 144 11.57 -2.64 -5.55
N GLN A 145 12.02 -1.58 -4.88
CA GLN A 145 12.16 -0.25 -5.46
C GLN A 145 13.60 0.27 -5.33
N LYS A 146 14.04 1.02 -6.34
CA LYS A 146 15.39 1.60 -6.41
C LYS A 146 15.63 2.60 -5.30
N GLU A 147 14.64 3.42 -4.97
CA GLU A 147 14.74 4.37 -3.86
C GLU A 147 13.49 4.27 -3.00
N GLY A 148 13.64 4.41 -1.68
CA GLY A 148 12.56 4.37 -0.70
C GLY A 148 12.35 5.72 -0.01
N TYR A 149 11.24 5.85 0.72
CA TYR A 149 10.91 7.08 1.44
C TYR A 149 11.96 7.48 2.50
N MET A 150 12.72 6.52 3.02
CA MET A 150 13.83 6.78 3.94
C MET A 150 15.11 7.23 3.22
N SER A 151 15.30 6.82 1.97
CA SER A 151 16.50 7.15 1.20
C SER A 151 16.35 8.42 0.36
N LYS A 152 15.12 8.82 0.02
CA LYS A 152 14.84 10.05 -0.74
C LYS A 152 13.51 10.69 -0.35
N ARG A 153 13.59 11.99 -0.06
CA ARG A 153 12.44 12.82 0.29
C ARG A 153 11.48 12.97 -0.90
N GLY A 154 10.18 12.96 -0.62
CA GLY A 154 9.13 13.18 -1.63
C GLY A 154 8.72 11.93 -2.41
N ILE A 155 9.37 10.78 -2.19
CA ILE A 155 8.92 9.50 -2.74
C ILE A 155 7.60 9.08 -2.10
N ARG A 156 6.69 8.56 -2.93
CA ARG A 156 5.44 7.94 -2.49
C ARG A 156 5.70 6.82 -1.47
N VAL A 157 5.10 6.92 -0.27
CA VAL A 157 5.20 5.88 0.76
C VAL A 157 4.27 4.70 0.41
N GLY A 158 4.76 3.48 0.57
CA GLY A 158 3.98 2.24 0.44
C GLY A 158 2.99 2.03 1.59
N MET A 159 2.19 0.98 1.54
CA MET A 159 1.32 0.59 2.64
C MET A 159 1.46 -0.89 2.98
N VAL A 160 1.35 -1.17 4.26
CA VAL A 160 1.24 -2.52 4.78
C VAL A 160 -0.10 -2.68 5.48
N SER A 161 -0.64 -3.90 5.46
CA SER A 161 -1.73 -4.27 6.36
C SER A 161 -1.15 -4.64 7.72
N ARG A 162 -1.96 -4.46 8.76
CA ARG A 162 -1.61 -4.96 10.10
C ARG A 162 -1.75 -6.49 10.11
N PRO A 163 -0.87 -7.19 10.83
CA PRO A 163 -0.91 -8.65 10.96
C PRO A 163 -2.10 -9.14 11.80
N GLY A 164 -2.60 -8.29 12.73
CA GLY A 164 -3.58 -8.68 13.76
C GLY A 164 -4.90 -9.21 13.19
N GLY A 165 -4.95 -10.53 13.02
CA GLY A 165 -6.05 -11.27 12.42
C GLY A 165 -6.10 -11.21 10.89
N PHE A 166 -4.97 -10.96 10.21
CA PHE A 166 -4.94 -10.94 8.75
C PHE A 166 -5.35 -12.29 8.16
N GLU A 167 -4.92 -13.40 8.77
CA GLU A 167 -5.22 -14.77 8.35
C GLU A 167 -6.37 -15.41 9.15
N ASP A 168 -7.18 -14.60 9.86
CA ASP A 168 -8.33 -15.12 10.60
C ASP A 168 -9.45 -15.66 9.69
N SER A 169 -9.35 -15.41 8.37
CA SER A 169 -10.27 -15.91 7.35
C SER A 169 -9.61 -17.02 6.53
N PRO A 170 -10.30 -18.13 6.21
CA PRO A 170 -9.69 -19.29 5.54
C PRO A 170 -9.19 -19.00 4.12
N GLU A 171 -9.71 -17.96 3.47
CA GLU A 171 -9.32 -17.50 2.14
C GLU A 171 -8.18 -16.46 2.16
N ALA A 172 -7.64 -16.16 3.33
CA ALA A 172 -6.56 -15.20 3.53
C ALA A 172 -5.17 -15.85 3.52
N GLU A 173 -4.18 -15.13 3.00
CA GLU A 173 -2.80 -15.60 2.94
C GLU A 173 -1.82 -14.42 3.01
N ILE A 174 -0.79 -14.54 3.85
CA ILE A 174 0.37 -13.63 3.87
C ILE A 174 1.44 -14.17 2.91
N ILE A 175 1.83 -13.35 1.93
CA ILE A 175 2.85 -13.72 0.93
C ILE A 175 4.20 -13.07 1.26
N SER A 176 4.20 -11.79 1.65
CA SER A 176 5.44 -11.07 1.93
C SER A 176 5.26 -9.89 2.86
N GLY A 177 6.24 -9.66 3.73
CA GLY A 177 6.39 -8.43 4.51
C GLY A 177 7.09 -7.31 3.73
N GLY A 178 7.34 -6.18 4.39
CA GLY A 178 8.05 -5.07 3.78
C GLY A 178 8.66 -4.13 4.83
N VAL A 179 9.73 -3.42 4.44
CA VAL A 179 10.31 -2.38 5.30
C VAL A 179 9.25 -1.31 5.54
N SER A 180 8.83 -1.19 6.79
CA SER A 180 7.78 -0.26 7.19
C SER A 180 7.99 0.23 8.62
N GLY A 181 7.40 1.36 8.98
CA GLY A 181 7.36 1.84 10.36
C GLY A 181 6.31 1.11 11.22
N LYS A 182 6.03 -0.16 10.94
CA LYS A 182 5.12 -1.05 11.69
C LYS A 182 5.93 -2.22 12.26
N THR A 183 5.24 -3.24 12.76
CA THR A 183 5.86 -4.49 13.21
C THR A 183 6.50 -5.26 12.03
N TRP A 184 7.45 -6.14 12.36
CA TRP A 184 8.21 -6.93 11.38
C TRP A 184 7.35 -7.90 10.57
N ASP A 185 6.21 -8.29 11.11
CA ASP A 185 5.18 -9.16 10.51
C ASP A 185 4.12 -8.39 9.70
N ALA A 186 4.30 -7.08 9.48
CA ALA A 186 3.37 -6.30 8.69
C ALA A 186 3.32 -6.75 7.22
N VAL A 187 2.12 -6.87 6.67
CA VAL A 187 1.87 -7.55 5.39
C VAL A 187 1.98 -6.55 4.23
N ALA A 188 2.99 -6.69 3.39
CA ALA A 188 3.17 -5.89 2.18
C ALA A 188 2.55 -6.55 0.95
N ILE A 189 2.56 -7.88 0.88
CA ILE A 189 1.82 -8.67 -0.11
C ILE A 189 0.98 -9.70 0.65
N GLY A 190 -0.32 -9.68 0.43
CA GLY A 190 -1.24 -10.67 0.99
C GLY A 190 -2.52 -10.73 0.17
N ARG A 191 -3.22 -11.86 0.25
CA ARG A 191 -4.46 -12.10 -0.50
C ARG A 191 -5.61 -12.29 0.48
N HIS A 192 -6.77 -11.73 0.18
CA HIS A 192 -8.07 -12.04 0.79
C HIS A 192 -9.04 -12.37 -0.33
N GLY A 193 -9.33 -13.66 -0.55
CA GLY A 193 -10.19 -14.11 -1.65
C GLY A 193 -9.63 -13.71 -3.01
N ASN A 194 -10.42 -12.99 -3.80
CA ASN A 194 -10.11 -12.41 -5.11
C ASN A 194 -9.34 -11.07 -5.03
N PHE A 195 -8.99 -10.60 -3.84
CA PHE A 195 -8.21 -9.36 -3.65
C PHE A 195 -6.77 -9.65 -3.28
N LEU A 196 -5.82 -9.06 -4.00
CA LEU A 196 -4.41 -9.07 -3.64
C LEU A 196 -3.95 -7.66 -3.24
N HIS A 197 -3.45 -7.52 -2.02
CA HIS A 197 -2.79 -6.31 -1.55
C HIS A 197 -1.38 -6.24 -2.12
N TRP A 198 -1.05 -5.17 -2.85
CA TRP A 198 0.31 -4.83 -3.26
C TRP A 198 0.74 -3.54 -2.58
N GLY A 199 1.56 -3.68 -1.55
CA GLY A 199 1.95 -2.59 -0.66
C GLY A 199 3.00 -1.63 -1.22
N PHE A 200 3.80 -2.05 -2.20
CA PHE A 200 4.92 -1.24 -2.69
C PHE A 200 4.45 -0.12 -3.63
N ALA A 201 4.96 1.09 -3.37
CA ALA A 201 4.46 2.31 -3.99
C ALA A 201 5.06 2.62 -5.36
N ALA A 202 6.31 2.22 -5.62
CA ALA A 202 7.05 2.59 -6.82
C ALA A 202 6.27 2.32 -8.12
N SER A 203 6.50 3.18 -9.12
CA SER A 203 6.09 2.93 -10.50
C SER A 203 7.09 1.96 -11.13
N PRO A 204 6.74 1.27 -12.22
CA PRO A 204 7.64 0.30 -12.84
C PRO A 204 9.00 0.88 -13.20
N ASP A 205 9.09 2.14 -13.61
CA ASP A 205 10.38 2.79 -13.93
C ASP A 205 11.32 2.84 -12.72
N ASP A 206 10.76 2.92 -11.51
CA ASP A 206 11.48 2.94 -10.23
C ASP A 206 11.52 1.57 -9.52
N MET A 207 10.90 0.54 -10.08
CA MET A 207 11.04 -0.85 -9.63
C MET A 207 12.36 -1.47 -10.12
N THR A 208 12.87 -2.45 -9.37
CA THR A 208 13.88 -3.40 -9.85
C THR A 208 13.31 -4.28 -10.97
N GLU A 209 14.15 -4.99 -11.71
CA GLU A 209 13.66 -5.87 -12.78
C GLU A 209 12.86 -7.03 -12.21
N GLU A 210 13.37 -7.63 -11.14
CA GLU A 210 12.73 -8.70 -10.38
C GLU A 210 11.36 -8.26 -9.84
N ALA A 211 11.25 -7.01 -9.39
CA ALA A 211 9.98 -6.48 -8.89
C ALA A 211 8.90 -6.36 -9.96
N ARG A 212 9.29 -6.05 -11.20
CA ARG A 212 8.35 -6.01 -12.33
C ARG A 212 7.87 -7.41 -12.67
N ASP A 213 8.76 -8.39 -12.65
CA ASP A 213 8.42 -9.80 -12.88
C ASP A 213 7.49 -10.33 -11.79
N VAL A 214 7.80 -10.07 -10.52
CA VAL A 214 6.95 -10.46 -9.39
C VAL A 214 5.60 -9.74 -9.42
N PHE A 215 5.55 -8.47 -9.83
CA PHE A 215 4.27 -7.76 -10.01
C PHE A 215 3.42 -8.43 -11.10
N ALA A 216 4.01 -8.78 -12.24
CA ALA A 216 3.31 -9.50 -13.30
C ALA A 216 2.83 -10.88 -12.83
N ASN A 217 3.66 -11.59 -12.06
CA ASN A 217 3.27 -12.86 -11.44
C ASN A 217 2.14 -12.70 -10.43
N ALA A 218 2.10 -11.60 -9.65
CA ALA A 218 0.99 -11.33 -8.74
C ALA A 218 -0.34 -11.13 -9.47
N VAL A 219 -0.31 -10.50 -10.66
CA VAL A 219 -1.48 -10.39 -11.55
C VAL A 219 -1.92 -11.77 -12.06
N VAL A 220 -0.99 -12.61 -12.50
CA VAL A 220 -1.32 -13.98 -12.94
C VAL A 220 -1.86 -14.83 -11.78
N TYR A 221 -1.24 -14.73 -10.62
CA TYR A 221 -1.62 -15.45 -9.40
C TYR A 221 -3.06 -15.12 -8.99
N ILE A 222 -3.40 -13.83 -8.86
CA ILE A 222 -4.75 -13.45 -8.38
C ILE A 222 -5.85 -13.81 -9.37
N ALA A 223 -5.55 -13.91 -10.67
CA ALA A 223 -6.49 -14.35 -11.69
C ALA A 223 -7.11 -15.74 -11.39
N GLY A 224 -6.35 -16.63 -10.75
CA GLY A 224 -6.81 -17.96 -10.36
C GLY A 224 -7.86 -18.00 -9.25
N PHE A 225 -8.16 -16.85 -8.63
CA PHE A 225 -9.09 -16.73 -7.50
C PHE A 225 -10.40 -16.01 -7.87
N ALA A 226 -10.71 -15.90 -9.17
CA ALA A 226 -12.00 -15.37 -9.62
C ALA A 226 -13.17 -16.12 -8.95
N GLY A 227 -14.17 -15.39 -8.48
CA GLY A 227 -15.32 -15.95 -7.76
C GLY A 227 -15.09 -16.22 -6.26
N GLN A 228 -13.84 -16.20 -5.77
CA GLN A 228 -13.56 -16.39 -4.35
C GLN A 228 -13.67 -15.08 -3.57
N THR A 229 -14.88 -14.66 -3.22
CA THR A 229 -15.08 -13.40 -2.48
C THR A 229 -14.59 -13.51 -1.03
N PRO A 230 -14.15 -12.39 -0.39
CA PRO A 230 -13.82 -12.40 1.04
C PRO A 230 -15.01 -12.86 1.89
N VAL A 231 -14.76 -13.84 2.76
CA VAL A 231 -15.74 -14.47 3.65
C VAL A 231 -15.91 -13.63 4.92
N ALA A 232 -14.79 -13.19 5.52
CA ALA A 232 -14.81 -12.32 6.68
C ALA A 232 -14.63 -10.85 6.29
N ARG A 233 -15.53 -9.98 6.76
CA ARG A 233 -15.42 -8.52 6.59
C ARG A 233 -15.32 -7.81 7.92
N LYS A 234 -14.25 -7.03 8.06
CA LYS A 234 -14.07 -6.13 9.21
C LYS A 234 -14.79 -4.80 8.93
N TYR A 235 -16.03 -4.68 9.39
CA TYR A 235 -16.82 -3.45 9.23
C TYR A 235 -16.33 -2.30 10.11
N ASN A 236 -15.78 -2.60 11.29
CA ASN A 236 -15.17 -1.62 12.17
C ASN A 236 -13.65 -1.81 12.21
N ASP A 237 -12.92 -1.00 11.44
CA ASP A 237 -11.46 -1.04 11.33
C ASP A 237 -10.73 -0.69 12.62
N ARG A 238 -11.41 0.02 13.55
CA ARG A 238 -10.89 0.41 14.87
C ARG A 238 -10.99 -0.70 15.91
N ILE A 239 -11.80 -1.73 15.69
CA ILE A 239 -11.87 -2.87 16.61
C ILE A 239 -10.68 -3.78 16.31
N ILE A 240 -9.62 -3.70 17.11
CA ILE A 240 -8.61 -4.77 17.16
C ILE A 240 -9.25 -5.85 18.06
N THR A 241 -9.46 -7.08 17.57
CA THR A 241 -10.24 -8.07 18.32
C THR A 241 -9.41 -8.84 19.34
N ARG A 242 -8.21 -9.32 18.97
CA ARG A 242 -7.37 -10.15 19.86
C ARG A 242 -6.37 -9.36 20.70
N HIS A 243 -5.73 -8.35 20.12
CA HIS A 243 -4.59 -7.65 20.75
C HIS A 243 -4.94 -6.33 21.43
N ASP A 244 -6.18 -5.82 21.30
CA ASP A 244 -6.54 -4.48 21.80
C ASP A 244 -6.51 -4.40 23.32
N ILE A 245 -6.99 -5.44 24.00
CA ILE A 245 -7.03 -5.46 25.47
C ILE A 245 -5.59 -5.47 26.01
N THR A 246 -4.72 -6.30 25.44
CA THR A 246 -3.29 -6.33 25.76
C THR A 246 -2.64 -4.98 25.50
N LEU A 247 -2.90 -4.35 24.35
CA LEU A 247 -2.40 -3.01 24.03
C LEU A 247 -2.83 -1.97 25.06
N ARG A 248 -4.12 -1.95 25.39
CA ARG A 248 -4.69 -0.96 26.30
C ARG A 248 -4.15 -1.14 27.70
N ALA A 249 -4.03 -2.40 28.15
CA ALA A 249 -3.41 -2.75 29.41
C ALA A 249 -1.94 -2.29 29.44
N PHE A 250 -1.15 -2.60 28.39
CA PHE A 250 0.23 -2.16 28.28
C PHE A 250 0.34 -0.63 28.25
N SER A 251 -0.49 0.03 27.45
CA SER A 251 -0.50 1.50 27.30
C SER A 251 -0.85 2.23 28.60
N ALA A 252 -1.57 1.56 29.51
CA ALA A 252 -1.85 2.05 30.86
C ALA A 252 -0.70 1.80 31.85
N THR A 253 0.40 1.14 31.46
CA THR A 253 1.56 0.89 32.33
C THR A 253 2.52 2.08 32.37
N ARG A 254 3.27 2.19 33.48
CA ARG A 254 4.38 3.14 33.62
C ARG A 254 5.49 2.92 32.59
N ARG A 255 5.70 1.67 32.17
CA ARG A 255 6.69 1.31 31.14
C ARG A 255 6.34 1.91 29.78
N ALA A 256 5.09 1.79 29.35
CA ALA A 256 4.63 2.39 28.10
C ALA A 256 4.73 3.92 28.14
N TYR A 257 4.38 4.54 29.28
CA TYR A 257 4.56 5.98 29.48
C TYR A 257 6.03 6.41 29.34
N ALA A 258 6.95 5.70 30.00
CA ALA A 258 8.38 6.01 29.93
C ALA A 258 8.92 5.90 28.48
N LEU A 259 8.57 4.84 27.76
CA LEU A 259 8.91 4.66 26.34
C LEU A 259 8.36 5.78 25.46
N ASN A 260 7.11 6.20 25.70
CA ASN A 260 6.50 7.29 24.95
C ASN A 260 7.21 8.63 25.21
N VAL A 261 7.55 8.94 26.47
CA VAL A 261 8.32 10.14 26.82
C VAL A 261 9.67 10.16 26.12
N GLU A 262 10.40 9.04 26.13
CA GLU A 262 11.68 8.91 25.43
C GLU A 262 11.52 9.09 23.91
N THR A 263 10.52 8.45 23.31
CA THR A 263 10.20 8.59 21.89
C THR A 263 9.87 10.04 21.52
N MET A 264 9.10 10.74 22.35
CA MET A 264 8.77 12.16 22.13
C MET A 264 10.00 13.06 22.26
N LYS A 265 10.89 12.80 23.22
CA LYS A 265 12.18 13.53 23.33
C LYS A 265 13.04 13.32 22.09
N ASN A 266 13.17 12.08 21.63
CA ASN A 266 13.93 11.74 20.42
C ASN A 266 13.31 12.38 19.16
N HIS A 267 11.98 12.40 19.06
CA HIS A 267 11.28 13.08 17.98
C HIS A 267 11.51 14.59 18.02
N ALA A 268 11.40 15.22 19.20
CA ALA A 268 11.63 16.65 19.37
C ALA A 268 13.07 17.04 19.00
N ALA A 269 14.06 16.28 19.45
CA ALA A 269 15.47 16.46 19.09
C ALA A 269 15.65 16.36 17.56
N ARG A 270 15.13 15.29 16.94
CA ARG A 270 15.21 15.09 15.50
C ARG A 270 14.52 16.20 14.70
N MET A 271 13.42 16.76 15.19
CA MET A 271 12.75 17.89 14.56
C MET A 271 13.57 19.17 14.67
N GLU A 272 14.28 19.38 15.78
CA GLU A 272 15.18 20.53 15.95
C GLU A 272 16.41 20.43 15.05
N ASP A 273 16.98 19.23 14.91
CA ASP A 273 18.03 18.93 13.92
C ASP A 273 17.53 19.19 12.50
N LEU A 274 16.27 18.82 12.20
CA LEU A 274 15.66 19.07 10.91
C LEU A 274 15.49 20.57 10.63
N LYS A 275 15.13 21.37 11.63
CA LYS A 275 15.02 22.84 11.50
C LYS A 275 16.40 23.45 11.22
N HIS A 276 17.42 23.06 11.98
CA HIS A 276 18.80 23.49 11.75
C HIS A 276 19.23 23.14 10.33
N MET A 277 18.98 21.91 9.90
CA MET A 277 19.30 21.46 8.55
C MET A 277 18.51 22.21 7.48
N ILE A 278 17.27 22.65 7.73
CA ILE A 278 16.51 23.48 6.78
C ILE A 278 17.20 24.83 6.56
N CYS A 279 17.74 25.44 7.63
CA CYS A 279 18.44 26.72 7.60
C CYS A 279 19.84 26.65 6.95
N MET A 280 20.41 25.45 6.74
CA MET A 280 21.72 25.27 6.11
C MET A 280 21.69 25.49 4.59
N THR A 281 22.79 26.02 4.07
CA THR A 281 23.07 26.17 2.63
C THR A 281 23.27 24.81 1.96
N PRO A 282 23.13 24.71 0.62
CA PRO A 282 23.36 23.46 -0.12
C PRO A 282 24.76 22.86 0.06
N THR A 283 25.77 23.71 0.29
CA THR A 283 27.17 23.30 0.52
C THR A 283 27.33 22.66 1.89
N GLU A 284 26.72 23.25 2.92
CA GLU A 284 26.75 22.73 4.29
C GLU A 284 26.00 21.38 4.41
N LYS A 285 24.87 21.23 3.69
CA LYS A 285 24.12 19.96 3.61
C LYS A 285 24.95 18.81 3.03
N LYS A 286 25.85 19.09 2.07
CA LYS A 286 26.73 18.08 1.44
C LYS A 286 27.83 17.58 2.37
N ILE A 287 28.21 18.35 3.39
CA ILE A 287 29.27 17.99 4.34
C ILE A 287 28.72 17.10 5.45
N VAL A 288 27.49 17.37 5.92
CA VAL A 288 26.83 16.63 7.02
C VAL A 288 26.23 15.29 6.59
N LEU A 289 25.97 15.11 5.29
CA LEU A 289 25.38 13.87 4.72
C LEU A 289 26.44 12.87 4.18
N LYS A 290 27.73 13.11 4.43
CA LYS A 290 28.81 12.12 4.21
C LYS A 290 29.01 11.29 5.47
#